data_AF-A0A0N8QSL8-F1
#
_entry.id   AF-A0A0N8QSL8-F1
#
_cell.length_a   1.000
_cell.length_b   1.000
_cell.length_c   1.000
_cell.angle_alpha   90.00
_cell.angle_beta   90.00
_cell.angle_gamma   90.00
#
_symmetry.space_group_name_H-M   'P 1'
#
loop_
_entity.id
_entity.type
_entity.pdbx_description
1 polymer ?
#
loop_
_entity_poly.entity_id
_entity_poly.type
_entity_poly.pdbx_seq_one_letter_code
_entity_poly.pdbx_strand_id
1 'polypeptide(L)'
;MDIFDTRTMLEAVEQMPTARRFLLNTFFNGGSPVTFPTKTVDIDIVKGQRKMAPFVHPRLPGSISLRDGYRTDSYAPPYIQPKRETTAELVLKRSAGDNPFSSRTPLERAGQMLGKDLRDLDDEIIRREEWMCAQALTTGKVRVLGDGVDDTIDFLMANDHKITLGTGQWGTDNSDPIGNLRTWKRKIAKDSGRTANTAALSGEALDAFQSNLTVIKQLNTRRVDMGLIKPEELPDGVTYLGYLNDPGVDLYGYDEWYLDDEGDEQPMIPAGGLVLGATSTRNAMLYGAIQDLEAIESGLVEAARFPKSWTTQEPSARWLKLQSAALAGLLEPDAFIYAKVV
;
A
#
# COMPACT_ATOMS: atom_id res chain seq x y z
N MET A 1 -31.75 17.89 0.82
CA MET A 1 -30.81 16.75 0.87
C MET A 1 -30.06 16.90 2.17
N ASP A 2 -30.13 15.92 3.06
CA ASP A 2 -29.45 16.00 4.36
C ASP A 2 -27.95 15.72 4.14
N ILE A 3 -27.10 16.64 4.59
CA ILE A 3 -25.63 16.51 4.48
C ILE A 3 -25.09 15.39 5.37
N PHE A 4 -25.86 14.95 6.36
CA PHE A 4 -25.52 13.87 7.28
C PHE A 4 -26.05 12.50 6.83
N ASP A 5 -26.79 12.45 5.72
CA ASP A 5 -27.26 11.19 5.14
C ASP A 5 -26.09 10.39 4.54
N THR A 6 -26.11 9.08 4.76
CA THR A 6 -25.03 8.17 4.35
C THR A 6 -24.75 8.23 2.84
N ARG A 7 -25.78 8.40 2.00
CA ARG A 7 -25.59 8.48 0.54
C ARG A 7 -24.88 9.76 0.13
N THR A 8 -25.26 10.90 0.73
CA THR A 8 -24.61 12.19 0.49
C THR A 8 -23.14 12.16 0.94
N MET A 9 -22.86 11.54 2.09
CA MET A 9 -21.48 11.40 2.58
C MET A 9 -20.66 10.45 1.72
N LEU A 10 -21.25 9.35 1.21
CA LEU A 10 -20.56 8.41 0.33
C LEU A 10 -20.16 9.08 -1.00
N GLU A 11 -21.06 9.83 -1.62
CA GLU A 11 -20.76 10.61 -2.83
C GLU A 11 -19.64 11.63 -2.57
N ALA A 12 -19.64 12.26 -1.39
CA ALA A 12 -18.59 13.18 -1.00
C ALA A 12 -17.23 12.48 -0.85
N VAL A 13 -17.19 11.28 -0.23
CA VAL A 13 -15.98 10.46 -0.08
C VAL A 13 -15.43 10.03 -1.43
N GLU A 14 -16.27 9.58 -2.36
CA GLU A 14 -15.85 9.16 -3.71
C GLU A 14 -15.24 10.30 -4.53
N GLN A 15 -15.66 11.55 -4.28
CA GLN A 15 -15.14 12.73 -4.97
C GLN A 15 -13.91 13.36 -4.30
N MET A 16 -13.44 12.83 -3.16
CA MET A 16 -12.28 13.40 -2.47
C MET A 16 -10.98 13.10 -3.23
N PRO A 17 -10.06 14.08 -3.33
CA PRO A 17 -8.72 13.79 -3.83
C PRO A 17 -8.05 12.84 -2.85
N THR A 18 -7.62 11.69 -3.35
CA THR A 18 -7.00 10.65 -2.51
C THR A 18 -5.63 11.09 -2.04
N ALA A 19 -5.33 10.82 -0.77
CA ALA A 19 -4.00 10.98 -0.19
C ALA A 19 -2.96 10.05 -0.84
N ARG A 20 -1.73 10.17 -0.34
CA ARG A 20 -0.53 9.45 -0.77
C ARG A 20 -0.71 7.94 -0.68
N ARG A 21 -0.55 7.22 -1.80
CA ARG A 21 -0.79 5.76 -1.90
C ARG A 21 0.10 5.07 -2.93
N PHE A 22 1.39 5.39 -2.90
CA PHE A 22 2.35 4.99 -3.93
C PHE A 22 2.52 3.46 -4.02
N LEU A 23 2.75 2.78 -2.90
CA LEU A 23 2.93 1.34 -2.84
C LEU A 23 1.64 0.63 -3.23
N LEU A 24 0.50 1.11 -2.74
CA LEU A 24 -0.81 0.57 -3.08
C LEU A 24 -1.09 0.68 -4.59
N ASN A 25 -0.88 1.85 -5.19
CA ASN A 25 -1.09 2.05 -6.63
C ASN A 25 -0.11 1.27 -7.50
N THR A 26 1.16 1.21 -7.09
CA THR A 26 2.24 0.60 -7.87
C THR A 26 2.24 -0.92 -7.79
N PHE A 27 1.96 -1.50 -6.62
CA PHE A 27 2.15 -2.93 -6.35
C PHE A 27 0.89 -3.71 -5.98
N PHE A 28 -0.23 -3.04 -5.66
CA PHE A 28 -1.49 -3.69 -5.25
C PHE A 28 -2.69 -3.23 -6.09
N ASN A 29 -2.46 -2.77 -7.33
CA ASN A 29 -3.50 -2.39 -8.28
C ASN A 29 -4.57 -1.44 -7.67
N GLY A 30 -4.12 -0.40 -6.96
CA GLY A 30 -5.00 0.53 -6.25
C GLY A 30 -6.11 1.22 -7.04
N GLY A 31 -6.00 1.25 -8.37
CA GLY A 31 -7.05 1.75 -9.25
C GLY A 31 -8.22 0.78 -9.47
N SER A 32 -8.11 -0.47 -9.03
CA SER A 32 -9.16 -1.49 -9.17
C SER A 32 -9.15 -2.44 -7.96
N PRO A 33 -9.56 -1.96 -6.78
CA PRO A 33 -9.68 -2.80 -5.60
C PRO A 33 -10.77 -3.87 -5.78
N VAL A 34 -10.65 -4.98 -5.04
CA VAL A 34 -11.61 -6.08 -5.06
C VAL A 34 -12.44 -6.07 -3.79
N THR A 35 -13.75 -5.94 -3.91
CA THR A 35 -14.71 -5.98 -2.80
C THR A 35 -15.37 -7.35 -2.71
N PHE A 36 -15.65 -7.81 -1.48
CA PHE A 36 -16.31 -9.09 -1.22
C PHE A 36 -17.60 -8.89 -0.41
N PRO A 37 -18.71 -9.60 -0.73
CA PRO A 37 -19.94 -9.60 0.08
C PRO A 37 -19.79 -10.33 1.41
N THR A 38 -18.71 -11.08 1.57
CA THR A 38 -18.46 -11.93 2.72
C THR A 38 -17.59 -11.22 3.74
N LYS A 39 -17.75 -11.61 5.00
CA LYS A 39 -16.85 -11.18 6.08
C LYS A 39 -15.40 -11.56 5.82
N THR A 40 -15.17 -12.70 5.17
CA THR A 40 -13.84 -13.19 4.81
C THR A 40 -13.52 -12.84 3.37
N VAL A 41 -12.24 -12.57 3.10
CA VAL A 41 -11.67 -12.43 1.77
C VAL A 41 -10.82 -13.65 1.47
N ASP A 42 -10.95 -14.18 0.26
CA ASP A 42 -10.18 -15.35 -0.18
C ASP A 42 -8.92 -14.87 -0.91
N ILE A 43 -7.76 -15.34 -0.45
CA ILE A 43 -6.47 -15.07 -1.10
C ILE A 43 -5.97 -16.36 -1.73
N ASP A 44 -5.87 -16.35 -3.05
CA ASP A 44 -5.27 -17.43 -3.81
C ASP A 44 -3.77 -17.15 -4.02
N ILE A 45 -2.94 -17.74 -3.15
CA ILE A 45 -1.49 -17.68 -3.30
C ILE A 45 -1.07 -18.71 -4.35
N VAL A 46 -0.55 -18.21 -5.47
CA VAL A 46 -0.12 -19.04 -6.60
C VAL A 46 1.40 -19.10 -6.65
N LYS A 47 1.98 -20.24 -6.29
CA LYS A 47 3.41 -20.53 -6.49
C LYS A 47 3.58 -21.33 -7.78
N GLY A 48 3.66 -20.62 -8.90
CA GLY A 48 3.80 -21.22 -10.22
C GLY A 48 5.20 -21.79 -10.44
N GLN A 49 5.31 -23.06 -10.82
CA GLN A 49 6.57 -23.63 -11.32
C GLN A 49 6.55 -23.67 -12.85
N ARG A 50 7.65 -23.23 -13.48
CA ARG A 50 7.80 -23.30 -14.95
C ARG A 50 8.07 -24.75 -15.39
N LYS A 51 7.03 -25.58 -15.47
CA LYS A 51 7.12 -26.94 -16.01
C LYS A 51 7.21 -26.90 -17.53
N MET A 52 8.22 -27.54 -18.09
CA MET A 52 8.30 -27.77 -19.54
C MET A 52 7.38 -28.94 -19.92
N ALA A 53 6.66 -28.80 -21.03
CA ALA A 53 5.86 -29.89 -21.56
C ALA A 53 6.78 -31.06 -21.98
N PRO A 54 6.43 -32.32 -21.66
CA PRO A 54 7.22 -33.46 -22.11
C PRO A 54 7.12 -33.60 -23.64
N PHE A 55 8.22 -33.97 -24.29
CA PHE A 55 8.14 -34.44 -25.68
C PHE A 55 7.45 -35.80 -25.72
N VAL A 56 6.43 -35.94 -26.57
CA VAL A 56 5.72 -37.21 -26.75
C VAL A 56 5.82 -37.62 -28.23
N HIS A 57 6.08 -38.91 -28.47
CA HIS A 57 6.12 -39.45 -29.82
C HIS A 57 4.71 -39.41 -30.44
N PRO A 58 4.52 -38.98 -31.71
CA PRO A 58 3.19 -38.78 -32.31
C PRO A 58 2.26 -40.02 -32.34
N ARG A 59 2.81 -41.22 -32.13
CA ARG A 59 2.09 -42.50 -32.14
C ARG A 59 1.75 -43.03 -30.75
N LEU A 60 2.17 -42.35 -29.69
CA LEU A 60 1.86 -42.71 -28.30
C LEU A 60 0.83 -41.74 -27.71
N PRO A 61 -0.02 -42.18 -26.77
CA PRO A 61 -0.90 -41.27 -26.04
C PRO A 61 -0.08 -40.21 -25.29
N GLY A 62 -0.60 -38.97 -25.28
CA GLY A 62 0.03 -37.82 -24.64
C GLY A 62 0.38 -38.05 -23.17
N SER A 63 1.47 -37.45 -22.71
CA SER A 63 1.83 -37.45 -21.29
C SER A 63 0.86 -36.58 -20.48
N ILE A 64 0.39 -37.08 -19.34
CA ILE A 64 -0.48 -36.32 -18.44
C ILE A 64 0.36 -35.24 -17.74
N SER A 65 0.03 -33.97 -18.00
CA SER A 65 0.58 -32.84 -17.24
C SER A 65 -0.32 -32.58 -16.02
N LEU A 66 0.25 -32.67 -14.82
CA LEU A 66 -0.46 -32.34 -13.58
C LEU A 66 -0.58 -30.83 -13.45
N ARG A 67 -1.80 -30.35 -13.15
CA ARG A 67 -2.06 -28.93 -12.87
C ARG A 67 -1.22 -28.46 -11.67
N ASP A 68 -0.79 -27.21 -11.71
CA ASP A 68 -0.19 -26.58 -10.55
C ASP A 68 -1.26 -26.38 -9.47
N GLY A 69 -0.90 -26.64 -8.22
CA GLY A 69 -1.75 -26.34 -7.07
C GLY A 69 -1.71 -24.85 -6.76
N TYR A 70 -2.84 -24.31 -6.32
CA TYR A 70 -2.92 -23.03 -5.64
C TYR A 70 -3.29 -23.31 -4.18
N ARG A 71 -2.90 -22.42 -3.28
CA ARG A 71 -3.35 -22.46 -1.89
C ARG A 71 -4.31 -21.29 -1.68
N THR A 72 -5.57 -21.61 -1.41
CA THR A 72 -6.57 -20.63 -0.97
C THR A 72 -6.51 -20.55 0.54
N ASP A 73 -6.21 -19.37 1.06
CA ASP A 73 -6.35 -19.07 2.47
C ASP A 73 -7.44 -17.98 2.60
N SER A 74 -8.49 -18.28 3.36
CA SER A 74 -9.56 -17.33 3.67
C SER A 74 -9.16 -16.53 4.92
N TYR A 75 -9.09 -15.21 4.79
CA TYR A 75 -8.75 -14.31 5.89
C TYR A 75 -9.93 -13.41 6.24
N ALA A 76 -10.09 -13.11 7.53
CA ALA A 76 -10.96 -12.02 7.94
C ALA A 76 -10.13 -10.73 7.94
N PRO A 77 -10.39 -9.77 7.05
CA PRO A 77 -9.64 -8.52 7.03
C PRO A 77 -9.86 -7.76 8.35
N PRO A 78 -8.83 -7.05 8.83
CA PRO A 78 -8.96 -6.23 10.02
C PRO A 78 -9.98 -5.12 9.80
N TYR A 79 -10.73 -4.81 10.86
CA TYR A 79 -11.77 -3.79 10.80
C TYR A 79 -11.22 -2.44 11.27
N ILE A 80 -11.25 -1.45 10.39
CA ILE A 80 -10.78 -0.09 10.64
C ILE A 80 -12.01 0.82 10.76
N GLN A 81 -12.16 1.48 11.90
CA GLN A 81 -13.33 2.32 12.18
C GLN A 81 -13.00 3.55 13.03
N PRO A 82 -12.18 4.49 12.54
CA PRO A 82 -11.93 5.73 13.24
C PRO A 82 -13.25 6.52 13.40
N LYS A 83 -13.41 7.15 14.56
CA LYS A 83 -14.60 7.91 14.93
C LYS A 83 -14.19 9.26 15.53
N ARG A 84 -14.98 10.29 15.26
CA ARG A 84 -14.81 11.63 15.84
C ARG A 84 -16.13 12.12 16.42
N GLU A 85 -16.02 12.88 17.50
CA GLU A 85 -17.14 13.61 18.08
C GLU A 85 -17.13 15.07 17.60
N THR A 86 -18.32 15.56 17.27
CA THR A 86 -18.57 16.96 16.97
C THR A 86 -19.57 17.49 17.99
N THR A 87 -19.11 18.37 18.87
CA THR A 87 -19.93 19.00 19.91
C THR A 87 -20.44 20.37 19.46
N ALA A 88 -21.51 20.87 20.11
CA ALA A 88 -22.05 22.20 19.81
C ALA A 88 -21.01 23.31 20.03
N GLU A 89 -20.13 23.17 21.02
CA GLU A 89 -19.04 24.12 21.28
C GLU A 89 -18.08 24.21 20.09
N LEU A 90 -17.70 23.06 19.50
CA LEU A 90 -16.83 23.00 18.34
C LEU A 90 -17.45 23.67 17.10
N VAL A 91 -18.77 23.52 16.89
CA VAL A 91 -19.51 24.15 15.78
C VAL A 91 -19.67 25.66 15.97
N LEU A 92 -19.82 26.12 17.22
CA LEU A 92 -19.94 27.54 17.55
C LEU A 92 -18.57 28.24 17.52
N LYS A 93 -17.48 27.51 17.76
CA LYS A 93 -16.12 28.03 17.70
C LYS A 93 -15.75 28.37 16.26
N ARG A 94 -15.13 29.54 16.09
CA ARG A 94 -14.63 30.00 14.78
C ARG A 94 -13.53 29.07 14.27
N SER A 95 -13.62 28.66 13.01
CA SER A 95 -12.56 27.89 12.34
C SER A 95 -11.34 28.76 12.05
N ALA A 96 -10.16 28.16 11.99
CA ALA A 96 -8.93 28.87 11.63
C ALA A 96 -9.06 29.51 10.23
N GLY A 97 -8.74 30.80 10.11
CA GLY A 97 -8.80 31.54 8.83
C GLY A 97 -10.15 32.19 8.48
N ASP A 98 -11.23 31.96 9.25
CA ASP A 98 -12.52 32.59 9.00
C ASP A 98 -12.46 34.11 9.26
N ASN A 99 -13.16 34.95 8.49
CA ASN A 99 -13.23 36.39 8.78
C ASN A 99 -14.05 36.63 10.07
N PRO A 100 -13.58 37.46 11.04
CA PRO A 100 -14.36 37.81 12.24
C PRO A 100 -15.78 38.33 11.96
N PHE A 101 -16.02 38.89 10.78
CA PHE A 101 -17.30 39.46 10.35
C PHE A 101 -18.10 38.55 9.41
N SER A 102 -17.68 37.29 9.24
CA SER A 102 -18.35 36.29 8.39
C SER A 102 -19.73 35.92 8.93
N SER A 103 -20.76 36.09 8.10
CA SER A 103 -22.17 35.76 8.38
C SER A 103 -22.53 34.30 8.04
N ARG A 104 -21.58 33.36 8.09
CA ARG A 104 -21.87 31.94 7.88
C ARG A 104 -22.81 31.42 8.96
N THR A 105 -23.83 30.67 8.54
CA THR A 105 -24.77 30.05 9.48
C THR A 105 -24.08 28.91 10.25
N PRO A 106 -24.53 28.59 11.48
CA PRO A 106 -24.01 27.44 12.22
C PRO A 106 -24.12 26.12 11.45
N LEU A 107 -25.12 25.97 10.59
CA LEU A 107 -25.32 24.78 9.76
C LEU A 107 -24.27 24.65 8.65
N GLU A 108 -23.91 25.76 7.99
CA GLU A 108 -22.83 25.77 6.99
C GLU A 108 -21.47 25.45 7.63
N ARG A 109 -21.21 25.94 8.85
CA ARG A 109 -20.00 25.58 9.60
C ARG A 109 -19.97 24.09 9.95
N ALA A 110 -21.08 23.55 10.44
CA ALA A 110 -21.19 22.13 10.72
C ALA A 110 -20.93 21.26 9.48
N GLY A 111 -21.42 21.67 8.30
CA GLY A 111 -21.14 20.97 7.05
C GLY A 111 -19.67 21.03 6.60
N GLN A 112 -19.01 22.18 6.78
CA GLN A 112 -17.57 22.30 6.49
C GLN A 112 -16.72 21.45 7.44
N MET A 113 -17.06 21.44 8.72
CA MET A 113 -16.41 20.60 9.72
C MET A 113 -16.60 19.12 9.39
N LEU A 114 -17.83 18.70 9.07
CA LEU A 114 -18.13 17.34 8.63
C LEU A 114 -17.27 16.93 7.43
N GLY A 115 -17.20 17.76 6.39
CA GLY A 115 -16.39 17.47 5.20
C GLY A 115 -14.89 17.38 5.51
N LYS A 116 -14.40 18.21 6.43
CA LYS A 116 -13.01 18.14 6.89
C LYS A 116 -12.76 16.86 7.71
N ASP A 117 -13.61 16.56 8.68
CA ASP A 117 -13.48 15.38 9.52
C ASP A 117 -13.59 14.09 8.68
N LEU A 118 -14.48 14.04 7.70
CA LEU A 118 -14.55 12.93 6.74
C LEU A 118 -13.23 12.74 5.98
N ARG A 119 -12.62 13.82 5.50
CA ARG A 119 -11.33 13.76 4.81
C ARG A 119 -10.21 13.28 5.73
N ASP A 120 -10.13 13.85 6.93
CA ASP A 120 -9.08 13.46 7.88
C ASP A 120 -9.22 11.98 8.27
N LEU A 121 -10.45 11.49 8.48
CA LEU A 121 -10.74 10.07 8.75
C LEU A 121 -10.37 9.18 7.56
N ASP A 122 -10.64 9.60 6.32
CA ASP A 122 -10.24 8.85 5.13
C ASP A 122 -8.72 8.80 4.98
N ASP A 123 -8.02 9.92 5.22
CA ASP A 123 -6.56 9.98 5.22
C ASP A 123 -5.94 9.05 6.28
N GLU A 124 -6.54 8.93 7.47
CA GLU A 124 -6.12 7.96 8.50
C GLU A 124 -6.26 6.51 8.00
N ILE A 125 -7.35 6.18 7.30
CA ILE A 125 -7.55 4.85 6.71
C ILE A 125 -6.53 4.60 5.59
N ILE A 126 -6.35 5.55 4.67
CA ILE A 126 -5.39 5.43 3.55
C ILE A 126 -3.97 5.19 4.07
N ARG A 127 -3.54 5.93 5.10
CA ARG A 127 -2.22 5.70 5.73
C ARG A 127 -2.09 4.29 6.30
N ARG A 128 -3.16 3.75 6.91
CA ARG A 128 -3.16 2.38 7.43
C ARG A 128 -3.13 1.34 6.31
N GLU A 129 -3.79 1.60 5.18
CA GLU A 129 -3.74 0.74 3.97
C GLU A 129 -2.34 0.73 3.34
N GLU A 130 -1.71 1.90 3.21
CA GLU A 130 -0.35 2.04 2.71
C GLU A 130 0.66 1.35 3.64
N TRP A 131 0.50 1.51 4.96
CA TRP A 131 1.29 0.79 5.96
C TRP A 131 1.14 -0.74 5.83
N MET A 132 -0.08 -1.24 5.62
CA MET A 132 -0.29 -2.68 5.38
C MET A 132 0.45 -3.15 4.12
N CYS A 133 0.41 -2.36 3.04
CA CYS A 133 1.16 -2.67 1.82
C CYS A 133 2.67 -2.72 2.10
N ALA A 134 3.21 -1.74 2.84
CA ALA A 134 4.62 -1.69 3.20
C ALA A 134 5.05 -2.88 4.07
N GLN A 135 4.27 -3.25 5.08
CA GLN A 135 4.54 -4.41 5.93
C GLN A 135 4.49 -5.72 5.14
N ALA A 136 3.51 -5.88 4.26
CA ALA A 136 3.40 -7.04 3.38
C ALA A 136 4.62 -7.16 2.44
N LEU A 137 5.07 -6.05 1.85
CA LEU A 137 6.21 -6.04 0.91
C LEU A 137 7.57 -6.23 1.60
N THR A 138 7.73 -5.74 2.83
CA THR A 138 9.01 -5.76 3.56
C THR A 138 9.20 -7.06 4.35
N THR A 139 8.19 -7.44 5.15
CA THR A 139 8.29 -8.59 6.05
C THR A 139 7.62 -9.83 5.49
N GLY A 140 6.78 -9.70 4.45
CA GLY A 140 5.94 -10.79 3.95
C GLY A 140 4.77 -11.13 4.88
N LYS A 141 4.57 -10.34 5.94
CA LYS A 141 3.53 -10.54 6.95
C LYS A 141 2.90 -9.20 7.31
N VAL A 142 1.66 -9.24 7.78
CA VAL A 142 0.99 -8.08 8.37
C VAL A 142 0.51 -8.50 9.74
N ARG A 143 1.06 -7.88 10.78
CA ARG A 143 0.57 -8.05 12.15
C ARG A 143 -0.51 -7.02 12.40
N VAL A 144 -1.74 -7.50 12.58
CA VAL A 144 -2.88 -6.68 12.96
C VAL A 144 -2.94 -6.68 14.48
N LEU A 145 -2.49 -5.59 15.09
CA LEU A 145 -2.66 -5.34 16.52
C LEU A 145 -3.73 -4.24 16.69
N GLY A 146 -4.71 -4.48 17.55
CA GLY A 146 -5.77 -3.53 17.88
C GLY A 146 -6.55 -3.95 19.11
N ASP A 147 -7.54 -3.13 19.49
CA ASP A 147 -8.39 -3.43 20.64
C ASP A 147 -9.21 -4.70 20.40
N GLY A 148 -8.83 -5.79 21.09
CA GLY A 148 -9.45 -7.11 20.94
C GLY A 148 -9.02 -7.91 19.71
N VAL A 149 -7.97 -7.50 18.99
CA VAL A 149 -7.43 -8.21 17.81
C VAL A 149 -5.90 -8.27 17.87
N ASP A 150 -5.34 -9.48 17.93
CA ASP A 150 -3.91 -9.74 17.67
C ASP A 150 -3.85 -10.93 16.70
N ASP A 151 -3.71 -10.61 15.41
CA ASP A 151 -3.62 -11.60 14.35
C ASP A 151 -2.39 -11.30 13.47
N THR A 152 -1.81 -12.35 12.90
CA THR A 152 -0.67 -12.22 11.99
C THR A 152 -0.98 -12.92 10.69
N ILE A 153 -1.16 -12.12 9.64
CA ILE A 153 -1.41 -12.60 8.28
C ILE A 153 -0.04 -12.85 7.64
N ASP A 154 0.25 -14.10 7.33
CA ASP A 154 1.52 -14.51 6.70
C ASP A 154 1.27 -14.88 5.23
N PHE A 155 1.85 -14.10 4.31
CA PHE A 155 1.74 -14.34 2.88
C PHE A 155 2.75 -15.37 2.37
N LEU A 156 3.51 -16.02 3.26
CA LEU A 156 4.46 -17.08 2.92
C LEU A 156 5.57 -16.63 1.95
N MET A 157 5.99 -15.36 2.08
CA MET A 157 7.15 -14.81 1.37
C MET A 157 8.42 -15.56 1.80
N ALA A 158 9.15 -16.10 0.83
CA ALA A 158 10.37 -16.85 1.10
C ALA A 158 11.39 -16.01 1.87
N ASN A 159 12.05 -16.59 2.88
CA ASN A 159 13.12 -15.90 3.63
C ASN A 159 14.26 -15.45 2.71
N ASP A 160 14.47 -16.21 1.65
CA ASP A 160 15.41 -15.93 0.57
C ASP A 160 15.14 -14.61 -0.18
N HIS A 161 13.93 -14.06 -0.07
CA HIS A 161 13.52 -12.78 -0.65
C HIS A 161 13.63 -11.62 0.36
N LYS A 162 14.04 -11.91 1.60
CA LYS A 162 14.26 -10.95 2.69
C LYS A 162 15.76 -10.86 2.94
N ILE A 163 16.40 -9.93 2.25
CA ILE A 163 17.86 -9.84 2.17
C ILE A 163 18.35 -8.80 3.16
N THR A 164 19.44 -9.10 3.87
CA THR A 164 20.16 -8.12 4.69
C THR A 164 21.63 -8.19 4.32
N LEU A 165 22.19 -7.10 3.82
CA LEU A 165 23.59 -7.05 3.42
C LEU A 165 24.49 -6.95 4.66
N GLY A 166 25.16 -8.04 5.01
CA GLY A 166 26.18 -8.04 6.08
C GLY A 166 27.56 -7.54 5.63
N THR A 167 27.85 -7.60 4.31
CA THR A 167 29.10 -7.12 3.69
C THR A 167 28.77 -6.43 2.37
N GLY A 168 29.48 -5.35 2.03
CA GLY A 168 29.20 -4.59 0.80
C GLY A 168 27.92 -3.75 0.87
N GLN A 169 27.58 -3.27 2.07
CA GLN A 169 26.52 -2.28 2.29
C GLN A 169 26.73 -1.08 1.38
N TRP A 170 25.63 -0.54 0.88
CA TRP A 170 25.66 0.59 -0.04
C TRP A 170 26.23 1.80 0.71
N GLY A 171 27.22 2.46 0.13
CA GLY A 171 27.99 3.52 0.80
C GLY A 171 29.40 3.09 1.25
N THR A 172 29.76 1.81 1.12
CA THR A 172 31.14 1.33 1.33
C THR A 172 31.91 1.21 0.01
N ASP A 173 33.25 1.35 0.04
CA ASP A 173 34.12 1.39 -1.15
C ASP A 173 34.03 0.15 -2.08
N ASN A 174 33.64 -1.00 -1.54
CA ASN A 174 33.54 -2.28 -2.28
C ASN A 174 32.10 -2.66 -2.65
N SER A 175 31.13 -1.73 -2.54
CA SER A 175 29.74 -2.03 -2.85
C SER A 175 29.42 -1.86 -4.35
N ASP A 176 28.64 -2.81 -4.88
CA ASP A 176 28.10 -2.78 -6.25
C ASP A 176 26.56 -2.80 -6.22
N PRO A 177 25.90 -1.64 -6.05
CA PRO A 177 24.45 -1.56 -6.02
C PRO A 177 23.76 -2.06 -7.29
N ILE A 178 24.36 -1.80 -8.46
CA ILE A 178 23.80 -2.20 -9.76
C ILE A 178 23.91 -3.72 -9.93
N GLY A 179 25.04 -4.32 -9.54
CA GLY A 179 25.21 -5.77 -9.48
C GLY A 179 24.22 -6.47 -8.55
N ASN A 180 23.94 -5.88 -7.38
CA ASN A 180 22.94 -6.37 -6.44
C ASN A 180 21.54 -6.35 -7.05
N LEU A 181 21.10 -5.22 -7.60
CA LEU A 181 19.80 -5.09 -8.28
C LEU A 181 19.65 -6.11 -9.42
N ARG A 182 20.70 -6.33 -10.22
CA ARG A 182 20.69 -7.34 -11.29
C ARG A 182 20.52 -8.75 -10.74
N THR A 183 21.18 -9.08 -9.64
CA THR A 183 21.09 -10.40 -9.00
C THR A 183 19.70 -10.65 -8.41
N TRP A 184 19.15 -9.66 -7.72
CA TRP A 184 17.79 -9.73 -7.15
C TRP A 184 16.72 -9.80 -8.24
N LYS A 185 16.85 -9.03 -9.32
CA LYS A 185 15.95 -9.13 -10.48
C LYS A 185 15.96 -10.53 -11.11
N ARG A 186 17.14 -11.15 -11.25
CA ARG A 186 17.25 -12.54 -11.75
C ARG A 186 16.61 -13.55 -10.80
N LYS A 187 16.69 -13.33 -9.50
CA LYS A 187 16.05 -14.17 -8.48
C LYS A 187 14.52 -14.10 -8.60
N ILE A 188 13.95 -12.89 -8.62
CA ILE A 188 12.51 -12.67 -8.84
C ILE A 188 12.05 -13.37 -10.13
N ALA A 189 12.81 -13.21 -11.22
CA ALA A 189 12.48 -13.85 -12.50
C ALA A 189 12.55 -15.37 -12.51
N LYS A 190 13.38 -15.97 -11.63
CA LYS A 190 13.48 -17.41 -11.47
C LYS A 190 12.33 -17.97 -10.63
N ASP A 191 12.00 -17.29 -9.53
CA ASP A 191 11.11 -17.83 -8.50
C ASP A 191 9.63 -17.51 -8.77
N SER A 192 9.31 -16.30 -9.23
CA SER A 192 7.92 -15.90 -9.58
C SER A 192 7.59 -16.04 -11.06
N GLY A 193 8.62 -16.09 -11.91
CA GLY A 193 8.46 -15.96 -13.35
C GLY A 193 8.08 -14.57 -13.86
N ARG A 194 7.97 -13.56 -12.98
CA ARG A 194 7.77 -12.15 -13.29
C ARG A 194 9.10 -11.42 -13.38
N THR A 195 9.13 -10.29 -14.09
CA THR A 195 10.33 -9.46 -14.18
C THR A 195 10.13 -8.21 -13.33
N ALA A 196 10.99 -8.01 -12.34
CA ALA A 196 10.98 -6.78 -11.54
C ALA A 196 11.34 -5.58 -12.43
N ASN A 197 10.53 -4.54 -12.34
CA ASN A 197 10.64 -3.31 -13.11
C ASN A 197 10.70 -2.05 -12.24
N THR A 198 10.34 -2.14 -10.96
CA THR A 198 10.26 -0.96 -10.10
C THR A 198 10.95 -1.22 -8.77
N ALA A 199 11.77 -0.27 -8.32
CA ALA A 199 12.38 -0.27 -7.00
C ALA A 199 11.97 0.99 -6.22
N ALA A 200 11.47 0.78 -5.00
CA ALA A 200 11.19 1.82 -4.02
C ALA A 200 12.28 1.80 -2.94
N LEU A 201 12.99 2.91 -2.77
CA LEU A 201 14.10 3.06 -1.84
C LEU A 201 13.70 4.02 -0.72
N SER A 202 14.05 3.71 0.53
CA SER A 202 14.06 4.71 1.61
C SER A 202 15.12 5.80 1.34
N GLY A 203 14.95 7.00 1.90
CA GLY A 203 15.92 8.10 1.78
C GLY A 203 17.37 7.70 2.06
N GLU A 204 17.64 6.96 3.14
CA GLU A 204 19.01 6.50 3.45
C GLU A 204 19.59 5.57 2.38
N ALA A 205 18.78 4.66 1.84
CA ALA A 205 19.19 3.75 0.78
C ALA A 205 19.43 4.51 -0.55
N LEU A 206 18.67 5.56 -0.79
CA LEU A 206 18.83 6.47 -1.93
C LEU A 206 20.11 7.29 -1.82
N ASP A 207 20.40 7.87 -0.66
CA ASP A 207 21.63 8.62 -0.40
C ASP A 207 22.87 7.71 -0.55
N ALA A 208 22.79 6.50 -0.01
CA ALA A 208 23.82 5.46 -0.17
C ALA A 208 24.01 5.03 -1.64
N PHE A 209 22.94 5.02 -2.43
CA PHE A 209 22.99 4.71 -3.86
C PHE A 209 23.63 5.84 -4.67
N GLN A 210 23.26 7.10 -4.42
CA GLN A 210 23.77 8.26 -5.14
C GLN A 210 25.23 8.57 -4.82
N SER A 211 25.64 8.39 -3.57
CA SER A 211 27.02 8.65 -3.13
C SER A 211 28.03 7.60 -3.61
N ASN A 212 27.56 6.49 -4.19
CA ASN A 212 28.41 5.38 -4.57
C ASN A 212 29.24 5.67 -5.83
N LEU A 213 30.58 5.62 -5.69
CA LEU A 213 31.52 5.86 -6.79
C LEU A 213 31.32 4.90 -7.98
N THR A 214 30.90 3.66 -7.74
CA THR A 214 30.63 2.67 -8.81
C THR A 214 29.44 3.11 -9.64
N VAL A 215 28.37 3.59 -9.00
CA VAL A 215 27.17 4.11 -9.66
C VAL A 215 27.51 5.36 -10.47
N ILE A 216 28.24 6.30 -9.88
CA ILE A 216 28.68 7.54 -10.55
C ILE A 216 29.54 7.24 -11.79
N LYS A 217 30.50 6.30 -11.69
CA LYS A 217 31.37 5.92 -12.82
C LYS A 217 30.60 5.24 -13.95
N GLN A 218 29.66 4.37 -13.60
CA GLN A 218 28.84 3.63 -14.55
C GLN A 218 27.87 4.56 -15.29
N LEU A 219 27.22 5.50 -14.59
CA LEU A 219 26.33 6.49 -15.20
C LEU A 219 27.07 7.51 -16.08
N ASN A 220 28.31 7.89 -15.73
CA ASN A 220 29.10 8.85 -16.51
C ASN A 220 29.74 8.25 -17.78
N THR A 221 29.61 6.95 -18.04
CA THR A 221 30.19 6.32 -19.24
C THR A 221 29.30 6.60 -20.45
N ARG A 222 29.52 7.77 -21.07
CA ARG A 222 28.77 8.41 -22.18
C ARG A 222 28.56 7.60 -23.48
N ARG A 223 28.89 6.30 -23.53
CA ARG A 223 28.77 5.47 -24.76
C ARG A 223 27.70 4.38 -24.68
N VAL A 224 27.12 4.17 -23.49
CA VAL A 224 25.94 3.33 -23.31
C VAL A 224 24.97 4.22 -22.57
N ASP A 225 23.85 4.60 -23.20
CA ASP A 225 22.76 5.30 -22.53
C ASP A 225 22.29 4.36 -21.42
N MET A 226 22.80 4.52 -20.21
CA MET A 226 22.58 3.61 -19.07
C MET A 226 21.35 4.01 -18.26
N GLY A 227 20.75 5.15 -18.58
CA GLY A 227 19.59 5.67 -17.88
C GLY A 227 19.58 7.18 -17.85
N LEU A 228 18.39 7.77 -17.78
CA LEU A 228 18.22 9.22 -17.62
C LEU A 228 17.74 9.45 -16.18
N ILE A 229 18.63 9.96 -15.33
CA ILE A 229 18.27 10.40 -13.98
C ILE A 229 17.72 11.82 -14.13
N LYS A 230 16.39 11.94 -14.07
CA LYS A 230 15.70 13.22 -14.02
C LYS A 230 14.80 13.17 -12.79
N PRO A 231 15.30 13.70 -11.65
CA PRO A 231 14.51 13.81 -10.43
C PRO A 231 13.24 14.60 -10.74
N GLU A 232 12.12 13.91 -10.83
CA GLU A 232 10.81 14.53 -10.90
C GLU A 232 10.11 14.23 -9.57
N GLU A 233 9.85 15.29 -8.81
CA GLU A 233 8.98 15.19 -7.64
C GLU A 233 7.59 14.84 -8.15
N LEU A 234 7.18 13.60 -7.87
CA LEU A 234 5.82 13.20 -8.10
C LEU A 234 4.96 13.76 -6.96
N PRO A 235 3.65 13.95 -7.19
CA PRO A 235 2.71 14.06 -6.09
C PRO A 235 2.99 12.94 -5.08
N ASP A 236 2.80 13.21 -3.80
CA ASP A 236 2.84 12.21 -2.71
C ASP A 236 4.19 11.96 -2.02
N GLY A 237 5.18 12.85 -2.15
CA GLY A 237 6.46 12.68 -1.45
C GLY A 237 7.32 11.53 -2.00
N VAL A 238 7.01 11.10 -3.22
CA VAL A 238 7.79 10.17 -4.01
C VAL A 238 8.69 10.98 -4.95
N THR A 239 9.97 10.69 -4.94
CA THR A 239 10.91 11.28 -5.91
C THR A 239 11.23 10.23 -6.97
N TYR A 240 10.80 10.44 -8.21
CA TYR A 240 11.24 9.58 -9.30
C TYR A 240 12.68 9.94 -9.65
N LEU A 241 13.62 9.03 -9.43
CA LEU A 241 15.04 9.28 -9.70
C LEU A 241 15.34 9.15 -11.19
N GLY A 242 14.80 8.10 -11.82
CA GLY A 242 15.07 7.78 -13.21
C GLY A 242 15.03 6.29 -13.50
N TYR A 243 15.24 5.96 -14.77
CA TYR A 243 15.26 4.59 -15.27
C TYR A 243 16.69 4.11 -15.46
N LEU A 244 17.04 2.94 -14.93
CA LEU A 244 18.29 2.25 -15.23
C LEU A 244 18.09 1.29 -16.41
N ASN A 245 18.74 1.51 -17.54
CA ASN A 245 18.67 0.64 -18.73
C ASN A 245 19.24 -0.76 -18.48
N ASP A 246 20.27 -0.88 -17.63
CA ASP A 246 20.74 -2.15 -17.06
C ASP A 246 20.72 -1.98 -15.53
N PRO A 247 19.81 -2.64 -14.79
CA PRO A 247 19.08 -3.87 -15.14
C PRO A 247 17.68 -3.70 -15.78
N GLY A 248 17.23 -2.49 -16.14
CA GLY A 248 15.89 -2.23 -16.66
C GLY A 248 14.87 -2.04 -15.54
N VAL A 249 15.14 -1.08 -14.64
CA VAL A 249 14.35 -0.82 -13.41
C VAL A 249 14.19 0.68 -13.20
N ASP A 250 12.95 1.09 -12.91
CA ASP A 250 12.59 2.42 -12.46
C ASP A 250 12.90 2.59 -10.97
N LEU A 251 13.62 3.66 -10.62
CA LEU A 251 14.00 3.97 -9.24
C LEU A 251 13.14 5.09 -8.66
N TYR A 252 12.56 4.84 -7.49
CA TYR A 252 11.77 5.81 -6.73
C TYR A 252 12.34 5.96 -5.32
N GLY A 253 12.56 7.20 -4.89
CA GLY A 253 12.75 7.55 -3.49
C GLY A 253 11.40 7.68 -2.81
N TYR A 254 11.20 7.00 -1.68
CA TYR A 254 9.95 7.00 -0.94
C TYR A 254 10.23 7.36 0.52
N ASP A 255 9.92 8.61 0.86
CA ASP A 255 10.17 9.23 2.16
C ASP A 255 8.85 9.59 2.84
N GLU A 256 8.00 8.58 3.03
CA GLU A 256 6.75 8.73 3.76
C GLU A 256 6.86 8.21 5.19
N TRP A 257 6.21 8.92 6.11
CA TRP A 257 6.25 8.68 7.55
C TRP A 257 4.83 8.42 8.06
N TYR A 258 4.72 7.59 9.08
CA TYR A 258 3.49 7.35 9.82
C TYR A 258 3.75 7.51 11.31
N LEU A 259 2.69 7.87 12.04
CA LEU A 259 2.71 7.88 13.50
C LEU A 259 2.32 6.49 13.99
N ASP A 260 3.14 5.86 14.81
CA ASP A 260 2.78 4.60 15.44
C ASP A 260 1.80 4.80 16.61
N ASP A 261 1.36 3.69 17.21
CA ASP A 261 0.41 3.72 18.33
C ASP A 261 1.05 4.31 19.62
N GLU A 262 2.37 4.48 19.66
CA GLU A 262 3.16 5.04 20.77
C GLU A 262 3.42 6.55 20.60
N GLY A 263 3.13 7.10 19.41
CA GLY A 263 3.27 8.51 19.08
C GLY A 263 4.63 8.87 18.46
N ASP A 264 5.41 7.88 18.05
CA ASP A 264 6.69 8.08 17.37
C ASP A 264 6.52 8.05 15.84
N GLU A 265 7.23 8.94 15.14
CA GLU A 265 7.23 8.97 13.69
C GLU A 265 8.17 7.88 13.15
N GLN A 266 7.62 6.97 12.37
CA GLN A 266 8.35 5.87 11.74
C GLN A 266 8.28 5.98 10.20
N PRO A 267 9.36 5.66 9.48
CA PRO A 267 9.32 5.62 8.03
C PRO A 267 8.53 4.40 7.56
N MET A 268 7.76 4.57 6.48
CA MET A 268 6.89 3.54 5.93
C MET A 268 7.70 2.34 5.38
N ILE A 269 8.80 2.62 4.68
CA ILE A 269 9.84 1.62 4.38
C ILE A 269 10.94 1.77 5.43
N PRO A 270 11.37 0.69 6.12
CA PRO A 270 12.41 0.78 7.13
C PRO A 270 13.69 1.42 6.58
N ALA A 271 14.34 2.25 7.42
CA ALA A 271 15.57 2.95 7.09
C ALA A 271 16.67 2.02 6.53
N GLY A 272 17.30 2.45 5.44
CA GLY A 272 18.29 1.65 4.71
C GLY A 272 17.68 0.49 3.91
N GLY A 273 16.36 0.44 3.78
CA GLY A 273 15.61 -0.60 3.08
C GLY A 273 15.25 -0.21 1.64
N LEU A 274 15.07 -1.23 0.81
CA LEU A 274 14.46 -1.09 -0.50
C LEU A 274 13.53 -2.27 -0.81
N VAL A 275 12.49 -1.99 -1.59
CA VAL A 275 11.59 -2.99 -2.15
C VAL A 275 11.81 -3.01 -3.66
N LEU A 276 12.17 -4.17 -4.20
CA LEU A 276 12.26 -4.43 -5.63
C LEU A 276 11.12 -5.36 -6.02
N GLY A 277 10.26 -4.92 -6.95
CA GLY A 277 9.05 -5.66 -7.30
C GLY A 277 8.69 -5.54 -8.78
N ALA A 278 7.73 -6.37 -9.17
CA ALA A 278 7.04 -6.24 -10.45
C ALA A 278 5.71 -5.50 -10.25
N THR A 279 5.41 -4.51 -11.10
CA THR A 279 4.09 -3.86 -11.11
C THR A 279 3.01 -4.72 -11.79
N SER A 280 3.42 -5.68 -12.63
CA SER A 280 2.51 -6.60 -13.36
C SER A 280 2.07 -7.82 -12.53
N THR A 281 1.84 -7.62 -11.24
CA THR A 281 1.41 -8.69 -10.32
C THR A 281 -0.11 -8.74 -10.21
N ARG A 282 -0.62 -9.89 -9.74
CA ARG A 282 -2.06 -10.10 -9.47
C ARG A 282 -2.48 -9.61 -8.08
N ASN A 283 -1.60 -8.90 -7.39
CA ASN A 283 -1.90 -8.34 -6.08
C ASN A 283 -3.02 -7.32 -6.20
N ALA A 284 -3.85 -7.25 -5.16
CA ALA A 284 -4.95 -6.30 -5.11
C ALA A 284 -5.20 -5.88 -3.67
N MET A 285 -5.72 -4.67 -3.47
CA MET A 285 -6.35 -4.33 -2.20
C MET A 285 -7.71 -5.05 -2.11
N LEU A 286 -7.89 -5.83 -1.06
CA LEU A 286 -9.10 -6.63 -0.82
C LEU A 286 -9.93 -5.97 0.28
N TYR A 287 -11.22 -5.81 0.04
CA TYR A 287 -12.17 -5.25 0.99
C TYR A 287 -13.23 -6.28 1.36
N GLY A 288 -13.31 -6.63 2.64
CA GLY A 288 -14.39 -7.47 3.17
C GLY A 288 -15.68 -6.69 3.36
N ALA A 289 -16.75 -7.43 3.64
CA ALA A 289 -18.05 -6.85 3.94
C ALA A 289 -18.04 -5.96 5.19
N ILE A 290 -18.71 -4.80 5.08
CA ILE A 290 -18.96 -3.90 6.20
C ILE A 290 -19.97 -4.54 7.17
N GLN A 291 -19.58 -4.68 8.43
CA GLN A 291 -20.38 -5.30 9.51
C GLN A 291 -21.17 -4.24 10.29
N ASP A 292 -21.95 -3.41 9.59
CA ASP A 292 -22.87 -2.42 10.20
C ASP A 292 -24.31 -2.70 9.77
N LEU A 293 -25.26 -2.61 10.70
CA LEU A 293 -26.68 -2.88 10.44
C LEU A 293 -27.25 -1.96 9.35
N GLU A 294 -26.88 -0.69 9.34
CA GLU A 294 -27.34 0.26 8.31
C GLU A 294 -26.71 -0.05 6.94
N ALA A 295 -25.50 -0.61 6.89
CA ALA A 295 -24.90 -1.07 5.64
C ALA A 295 -25.68 -2.26 5.06
N ILE A 296 -26.12 -3.19 5.91
CA ILE A 296 -26.96 -4.33 5.52
C ILE A 296 -28.34 -3.86 5.03
N GLU A 297 -28.99 -2.95 5.76
CA GLU A 297 -30.32 -2.43 5.41
C GLU A 297 -30.30 -1.60 4.13
N SER A 298 -29.22 -0.87 3.87
CA SER A 298 -29.04 -0.07 2.65
C SER A 298 -28.55 -0.88 1.44
N GLY A 299 -28.13 -2.13 1.65
CA GLY A 299 -27.55 -2.99 0.62
C GLY A 299 -26.11 -2.62 0.23
N LEU A 300 -25.45 -1.72 0.97
CA LEU A 300 -24.09 -1.24 0.74
C LEU A 300 -23.06 -2.05 1.55
N VAL A 301 -23.20 -3.37 1.54
CA VAL A 301 -22.33 -4.28 2.29
C VAL A 301 -20.95 -4.41 1.64
N GLU A 302 -20.91 -4.34 0.30
CA GLU A 302 -19.70 -4.36 -0.52
C GLU A 302 -19.20 -2.93 -0.81
N ALA A 303 -18.49 -2.33 0.15
CA ALA A 303 -17.94 -0.99 -0.02
C ALA A 303 -16.52 -0.87 0.56
N ALA A 304 -15.66 -0.13 -0.12
CA ALA A 304 -14.32 0.18 0.39
C ALA A 304 -14.35 1.19 1.55
N ARG A 305 -15.38 2.04 1.59
CA ARG A 305 -15.63 3.05 2.63
C ARG A 305 -17.11 3.09 2.94
N PHE A 306 -17.44 3.13 4.23
CA PHE A 306 -18.82 3.33 4.68
C PHE A 306 -18.88 4.44 5.75
N PRO A 307 -19.31 5.65 5.38
CA PRO A 307 -19.48 6.75 6.32
C PRO A 307 -20.80 6.60 7.09
N LYS A 308 -20.79 6.93 8.38
CA LYS A 308 -21.98 6.90 9.23
C LYS A 308 -21.95 8.09 10.20
N SER A 309 -23.09 8.77 10.34
CA SER A 309 -23.26 9.83 11.32
C SER A 309 -24.54 9.63 12.13
N TRP A 310 -24.46 9.85 13.44
CA TRP A 310 -25.63 9.81 14.33
C TRP A 310 -25.47 10.84 15.45
N THR A 311 -26.58 11.20 16.10
CA THR A 311 -26.57 12.10 17.26
C THR A 311 -26.86 11.33 18.53
N THR A 312 -26.19 11.71 19.62
CA THR A 312 -26.50 11.24 20.98
C THR A 312 -27.12 12.40 21.76
N GLN A 313 -28.13 12.13 22.58
CA GLN A 313 -28.81 13.17 23.35
C GLN A 313 -28.00 13.57 24.60
N GLU A 314 -27.40 12.59 25.29
CA GLU A 314 -26.61 12.82 26.51
C GLU A 314 -25.33 11.94 26.48
N PRO A 315 -24.13 12.53 26.38
CA PRO A 315 -23.86 13.94 26.08
C PRO A 315 -24.34 14.33 24.66
N SER A 316 -24.73 15.58 24.49
CA SER A 316 -25.17 16.12 23.19
C SER A 316 -23.98 16.26 22.25
N ALA A 317 -23.79 15.25 21.40
CA ALA A 317 -22.73 15.19 20.42
C ALA A 317 -23.22 14.51 19.14
N ARG A 318 -22.69 14.94 18.01
CA ARG A 318 -22.80 14.22 16.75
C ARG A 318 -21.54 13.37 16.59
N TRP A 319 -21.74 12.10 16.29
CA TRP A 319 -20.65 11.19 15.96
C TRP A 319 -20.53 11.11 14.44
N LEU A 320 -19.28 11.05 13.98
CA LEU A 320 -18.91 10.70 12.63
C LEU A 320 -18.00 9.48 12.70
N LYS A 321 -18.31 8.46 11.91
CA LYS A 321 -17.54 7.23 11.81
C LYS A 321 -17.32 6.91 10.33
N LEU A 322 -16.11 6.49 9.98
CA LEU A 322 -15.81 5.95 8.65
C LEU A 322 -15.33 4.51 8.83
N GLN A 323 -15.96 3.56 8.16
CA GLN A 323 -15.63 2.14 8.29
C GLN A 323 -14.98 1.60 7.02
N SER A 324 -13.99 0.74 7.20
CA SER A 324 -13.30 0.01 6.13
C SER A 324 -12.82 -1.34 6.66
N ALA A 325 -12.93 -2.39 5.85
CA ALA A 325 -12.44 -3.73 6.18
C ALA A 325 -11.39 -4.14 5.14
N ALA A 326 -10.20 -3.54 5.25
CA ALA A 326 -9.19 -3.57 4.19
C ALA A 326 -8.07 -4.58 4.48
N LEU A 327 -7.58 -5.28 3.45
CA LEU A 327 -6.43 -6.15 3.51
C LEU A 327 -5.58 -6.05 2.23
N ALA A 328 -4.28 -5.85 2.38
CA ALA A 328 -3.33 -5.87 1.28
C ALA A 328 -3.12 -7.32 0.80
N GLY A 329 -3.78 -7.71 -0.29
CA GLY A 329 -3.68 -9.05 -0.87
C GLY A 329 -2.39 -9.26 -1.63
N LEU A 330 -1.37 -9.81 -0.98
CA LEU A 330 -0.10 -10.20 -1.61
C LEU A 330 -0.21 -11.64 -2.17
N LEU A 331 -0.76 -11.75 -3.39
CA LEU A 331 -1.01 -13.03 -4.07
C LEU A 331 0.26 -13.65 -4.68
N GLU A 332 1.18 -12.82 -5.14
CA GLU A 332 2.47 -13.23 -5.74
C GLU A 332 3.65 -12.74 -4.88
N PRO A 333 3.84 -13.25 -3.64
CA PRO A 333 4.87 -12.77 -2.72
C PRO A 333 6.30 -12.98 -3.27
N ASP A 334 6.51 -14.04 -4.06
CA ASP A 334 7.81 -14.34 -4.68
C ASP A 334 8.15 -13.35 -5.82
N ALA A 335 7.22 -12.48 -6.24
CA ALA A 335 7.48 -11.43 -7.22
C ALA A 335 8.20 -10.19 -6.63
N PHE A 336 8.46 -10.21 -5.32
CA PHE A 336 9.05 -9.12 -4.58
C PHE A 336 10.30 -9.57 -3.82
N ILE A 337 11.23 -8.63 -3.63
CA ILE A 337 12.37 -8.76 -2.73
C ILE A 337 12.43 -7.49 -1.88
N TYR A 338 12.60 -7.69 -0.57
CA TYR A 338 13.02 -6.65 0.34
C TYR A 338 14.50 -6.81 0.65
N ALA A 339 15.27 -5.74 0.55
CA ALA A 339 16.69 -5.75 0.88
C ALA A 339 17.03 -4.59 1.82
N LYS A 340 17.65 -4.91 2.96
CA LYS A 340 18.33 -3.93 3.81
C LYS A 340 19.77 -3.76 3.34
N VAL A 341 20.09 -2.56 2.87
CA VAL A 341 21.34 -2.24 2.16
C VAL A 341 22.29 -1.33 2.91
N VAL A 342 21.82 -0.65 3.97
CA VAL A 342 22.61 0.16 4.90
C VAL A 342 22.64 -0.48 6.29
#